data_AF-A0A378LBY9-F1
#
_entry.id   AF-A0A378LBY9-F1
#
_cell.length_a   1.000
_cell.length_b   1.000
_cell.length_c   1.000
_cell.angle_alpha   90.00
_cell.angle_beta   90.00
_cell.angle_gamma   90.00
#
_symmetry.space_group_name_H-M   'P 1'
#
loop_
_entity.id
_entity.type
_entity.pdbx_description
1 polymer ?
#
loop_
_entity_poly.entity_id
_entity_poly.type
_entity_poly.pdbx_seq_one_letter_code
_entity_poly.pdbx_strand_id
1 'polypeptide(L)'
;MSINLAYDTEFHYLFPAKRAIIYHFIIQAPKLLNYWSVLRNITVDASLKKSLKAQAHHLKPVVLLGAKGLTEAVTAETNIALLSHELIKVKINGAEKEDRIIMADELCQQLHAELIQMIGNTVIMYRKNEEKHK
;
A
#
# COMPACT_ATOMS: atom_id res chain seq x y z
N MET A 1 -17.34 28.96 -27.26
CA MET A 1 -16.11 28.15 -27.35
C MET A 1 -16.19 27.16 -26.21
N SER A 2 -16.76 26.01 -26.53
CA SER A 2 -17.26 25.02 -25.57
C SER A 2 -16.26 23.88 -25.50
N ILE A 3 -15.67 23.66 -24.33
CA ILE A 3 -14.92 22.43 -24.05
C ILE A 3 -15.87 21.46 -23.33
N ASN A 4 -16.22 20.40 -24.05
CA ASN A 4 -17.02 19.29 -23.58
C ASN A 4 -16.30 18.56 -22.46
N LEU A 5 -16.89 18.53 -21.26
CA LEU A 5 -16.52 17.61 -20.20
C LEU A 5 -17.51 16.44 -20.22
N ALA A 6 -17.40 15.60 -21.25
CA ALA A 6 -18.04 14.30 -21.29
C ALA A 6 -17.18 13.32 -20.47
N TYR A 7 -17.39 13.29 -19.16
CA TYR A 7 -17.03 12.15 -18.32
C TYR A 7 -18.32 11.52 -17.81
N ASP A 8 -18.86 10.71 -18.71
CA ASP A 8 -19.62 9.48 -18.51
C ASP A 8 -20.13 9.17 -17.08
N THR A 9 -21.38 9.54 -16.86
CA THR A 9 -22.55 8.70 -16.54
C THR A 9 -22.39 7.21 -16.15
N GLU A 10 -21.39 6.77 -15.38
CA GLU A 10 -21.38 5.41 -14.81
C GLU A 10 -21.13 5.30 -13.29
N PHE A 11 -21.29 6.40 -12.54
CA PHE A 11 -21.25 6.36 -11.05
C PHE A 11 -22.64 6.34 -10.38
N HIS A 12 -23.69 6.02 -11.15
CA HIS A 12 -25.09 6.11 -10.68
C HIS A 12 -25.69 4.77 -10.20
N TYR A 13 -24.90 3.70 -10.08
CA TYR A 13 -25.41 2.35 -9.77
C TYR A 13 -24.79 1.65 -8.55
N LEU A 14 -24.18 2.38 -7.61
CA LEU A 14 -23.87 1.81 -6.29
C LEU A 14 -24.33 2.79 -5.20
N PHE A 15 -25.23 2.32 -4.32
CA PHE A 15 -25.75 2.94 -3.08
C PHE A 15 -27.02 3.82 -3.19
N PRO A 16 -28.23 3.20 -3.21
CA PRO A 16 -29.51 3.91 -3.32
C PRO A 16 -30.11 4.47 -2.01
N ALA A 17 -29.45 4.45 -0.85
CA ALA A 17 -30.07 5.03 0.36
C ALA A 17 -29.06 5.46 1.43
N LYS A 18 -29.28 6.67 1.99
CA LYS A 18 -28.60 7.36 3.10
C LYS A 18 -27.58 8.43 2.68
N ARG A 19 -28.09 9.45 1.99
CA ARG A 19 -27.40 10.71 1.64
C ARG A 19 -28.01 11.83 2.49
N ALA A 20 -27.43 12.16 3.64
CA ALA A 20 -27.77 13.41 4.36
C ALA A 20 -26.75 13.89 5.41
N ILE A 21 -25.94 13.02 6.03
CA ILE A 21 -25.18 13.45 7.24
C ILE A 21 -23.68 13.71 6.98
N ILE A 22 -23.14 13.31 5.82
CA ILE A 22 -21.68 13.25 5.66
C ILE A 22 -21.07 14.58 5.19
N TYR A 23 -21.84 15.51 4.60
CA TYR A 23 -21.26 16.73 4.02
C TYR A 23 -20.93 17.84 5.03
N HIS A 24 -21.48 17.83 6.24
CA HIS A 24 -21.21 18.89 7.23
C HIS A 24 -19.98 18.63 8.11
N PHE A 25 -19.44 17.41 8.11
CA PHE A 25 -18.34 17.03 9.01
C PHE A 25 -16.95 17.02 8.36
N ILE A 26 -16.85 17.36 7.07
CA ILE A 26 -15.58 17.27 6.32
C ILE A 26 -14.69 18.51 6.51
N ILE A 27 -15.22 19.62 7.05
CA ILE A 27 -14.46 20.89 7.18
C ILE A 27 -13.67 20.99 8.51
N GLN A 28 -13.98 20.19 9.54
CA GLN A 28 -13.36 20.32 10.88
C GLN A 28 -12.17 19.36 11.14
N ALA A 29 -11.85 18.45 10.23
CA ALA A 29 -10.83 17.41 10.45
C ALA A 29 -9.93 17.18 9.22
N PRO A 30 -8.91 18.03 9.00
CA PRO A 30 -7.96 17.87 7.89
C PRO A 30 -7.14 16.55 7.95
N LYS A 31 -7.19 15.83 9.08
CA LYS A 31 -6.54 14.52 9.25
C LYS A 31 -7.25 13.36 8.55
N LEU A 32 -8.49 13.54 8.10
CA LEU A 32 -9.25 12.48 7.42
C LEU A 32 -8.96 12.39 5.92
N LEU A 33 -8.32 13.38 5.31
CA LEU A 33 -7.97 13.33 3.88
C LEU A 33 -6.99 12.18 3.57
N ASN A 34 -6.12 11.84 4.53
CA ASN A 34 -5.20 10.71 4.44
C ASN A 34 -5.93 9.35 4.52
N TYR A 35 -7.19 9.31 4.95
CA TYR A 35 -7.97 8.08 5.11
C TYR A 35 -8.67 7.66 3.81
N TRP A 36 -8.96 8.58 2.90
CA TRP A 36 -9.62 8.26 1.63
C TRP A 36 -8.66 7.75 0.55
N SER A 37 -7.34 7.96 0.70
CA SER A 37 -6.33 7.27 -0.15
C SER A 37 -6.24 5.77 0.13
N VAL A 38 -6.67 5.30 1.30
CA VAL A 38 -6.71 3.87 1.68
C VAL A 38 -7.76 3.09 0.88
N LEU A 39 -8.75 3.77 0.28
CA LEU A 39 -9.86 3.12 -0.44
C LEU A 39 -9.55 2.78 -1.91
N ARG A 40 -8.31 2.97 -2.38
CA ARG A 40 -7.87 2.61 -3.73
C ARG A 40 -6.91 1.42 -3.81
N ASN A 41 -6.87 0.56 -2.79
CA ASN A 41 -6.07 -0.65 -2.89
C ASN A 41 -6.83 -1.75 -3.64
N ILE A 42 -6.19 -2.26 -4.69
CA ILE A 42 -6.34 -3.63 -5.18
C ILE A 42 -6.28 -4.52 -3.94
N THR A 43 -7.42 -4.98 -3.44
CA THR A 43 -7.46 -5.75 -2.20
C THR A 43 -6.94 -7.15 -2.48
N VAL A 44 -5.75 -7.47 -1.97
CA VAL A 44 -5.30 -8.86 -1.91
C VAL A 44 -6.32 -9.63 -1.07
N ASP A 45 -7.01 -10.59 -1.73
CA ASP A 45 -8.03 -11.41 -1.10
C ASP A 45 -7.51 -12.10 0.17
N ALA A 46 -8.38 -12.39 1.13
CA ALA A 46 -7.99 -13.02 2.39
C ALA A 46 -7.28 -14.37 2.19
N SER A 47 -7.70 -15.15 1.19
CA SER A 47 -7.06 -16.41 0.80
C SER A 47 -5.67 -16.19 0.23
N LEU A 48 -5.52 -15.22 -0.68
CA LEU A 48 -4.24 -14.85 -1.27
C LEU A 48 -3.27 -14.33 -0.20
N LYS A 49 -3.76 -13.50 0.73
CA LYS A 49 -2.98 -12.98 1.85
C LYS A 49 -2.43 -14.10 2.73
N LYS A 50 -3.22 -15.14 3.01
CA LYS A 50 -2.77 -16.32 3.76
C LYS A 50 -1.69 -17.11 3.01
N SER A 51 -1.87 -17.31 1.71
CA SER A 51 -0.88 -17.97 0.85
C SER A 51 0.44 -17.19 0.79
N LEU A 52 0.38 -15.86 0.61
CA LEU A 52 1.57 -15.00 0.59
C LEU A 52 2.30 -15.01 1.94
N LYS A 53 1.59 -15.04 3.07
CA LYS A 53 2.20 -15.20 4.39
C LYS A 53 2.98 -16.51 4.52
N ALA A 54 2.39 -17.61 4.06
CA ALA A 54 3.04 -18.91 4.09
C ALA A 54 4.30 -18.94 3.20
N GLN A 55 4.20 -18.41 1.97
CA GLN A 55 5.34 -18.28 1.06
C GLN A 55 6.44 -17.40 1.67
N ALA A 56 6.05 -16.25 2.24
CA ALA A 56 6.98 -15.33 2.84
C ALA A 56 7.74 -15.96 4.00
N HIS A 57 7.14 -16.85 4.80
CA HIS A 57 7.82 -17.47 5.96
C HIS A 57 9.20 -18.04 5.60
N HIS A 58 9.34 -18.67 4.44
CA HIS A 58 10.60 -19.27 3.97
C HIS A 58 11.58 -18.28 3.31
N LEU A 59 11.12 -17.07 2.96
CA LEU A 59 11.97 -16.06 2.36
C LEU A 59 12.90 -15.42 3.39
N LYS A 60 14.11 -15.08 2.97
CA LYS A 60 15.02 -14.23 3.74
C LYS A 60 14.74 -12.75 3.40
N PRO A 61 14.96 -11.81 4.32
CA PRO A 61 14.91 -10.39 4.00
C PRO A 61 15.90 -10.06 2.88
N VAL A 62 15.40 -9.41 1.83
CA VAL A 62 16.20 -9.00 0.67
C VAL A 62 16.62 -7.53 0.77
N VAL A 63 15.85 -6.72 1.50
CA VAL A 63 16.19 -5.31 1.78
C VAL A 63 16.33 -5.08 3.28
N LEU A 64 17.32 -4.26 3.65
CA LEU A 64 17.66 -3.92 5.03
C LEU A 64 17.64 -2.40 5.20
N LEU A 65 16.72 -1.88 6.01
CA LEU A 65 16.76 -0.49 6.47
C LEU A 65 17.65 -0.41 7.71
N GLY A 66 18.69 0.41 7.62
CA GLY A 66 19.54 0.77 8.74
C GLY A 66 18.96 1.92 9.57
N ALA A 67 19.77 2.44 10.52
CA ALA A 67 19.36 3.52 11.42
C ALA A 67 18.99 4.85 10.72
N LYS A 68 19.40 5.02 9.45
CA LYS A 68 19.00 6.18 8.63
C LYS A 68 17.56 6.10 8.12
N GLY A 69 16.89 4.96 8.30
CA GLY A 69 15.49 4.77 7.91
C GLY A 69 15.28 4.71 6.40
N LEU A 70 14.16 5.26 5.96
CA LEU A 70 13.75 5.32 4.56
C LEU A 70 14.60 6.35 3.81
N THR A 71 15.33 5.89 2.79
CA THR A 71 16.15 6.73 1.91
C THR A 71 15.85 6.38 0.47
N GLU A 72 16.13 7.30 -0.46
CA GLU A 72 15.89 7.07 -1.90
C GLU A 72 16.59 5.81 -2.43
N ALA A 73 17.80 5.52 -1.94
CA ALA A 73 18.54 4.31 -2.30
C ALA A 73 17.79 3.04 -1.87
N VAL A 74 17.25 3.02 -0.65
CA VAL A 74 16.44 1.90 -0.14
C VAL A 74 15.14 1.77 -0.92
N THR A 75 14.46 2.89 -1.23
CA THR A 75 13.22 2.86 -2.02
C THR A 75 13.48 2.29 -3.42
N ALA A 76 14.57 2.68 -4.06
CA ALA A 76 14.98 2.15 -5.36
C ALA A 76 15.32 0.65 -5.30
N GLU A 77 16.08 0.22 -4.29
CA GLU A 77 16.39 -1.20 -4.06
C GLU A 77 15.12 -2.02 -3.80
N THR A 78 14.21 -1.51 -2.97
CA THR A 78 12.91 -2.13 -2.68
C THR A 78 12.07 -2.27 -3.95
N ASN A 79 12.07 -1.26 -4.83
CA ASN A 79 11.39 -1.32 -6.12
C ASN A 79 11.96 -2.44 -7.01
N ILE A 80 13.29 -2.51 -7.15
CA ILE A 80 13.96 -3.56 -7.95
C ILE A 80 13.64 -4.96 -7.39
N ALA A 81 13.66 -5.11 -6.07
CA ALA A 81 13.33 -6.36 -5.40
C ALA A 81 11.86 -6.76 -5.62
N LEU A 82 10.93 -5.81 -5.52
CA LEU A 82 9.50 -6.05 -5.80
C LEU A 82 9.26 -6.43 -7.27
N LEU A 83 9.93 -5.78 -8.22
CA LEU A 83 9.82 -6.13 -9.65
C LEU A 83 10.33 -7.55 -9.92
N SER A 84 11.40 -7.94 -9.25
CA SER A 84 12.07 -9.23 -9.44
C SER A 84 11.36 -10.39 -8.75
N HIS A 85 10.84 -10.19 -7.55
CA HIS A 85 10.31 -11.26 -6.71
C HIS A 85 8.82 -11.19 -6.42
N GLU A 86 8.15 -10.07 -6.71
CA GLU A 86 6.75 -9.74 -6.39
C GLU A 86 6.45 -9.72 -4.89
N LEU A 87 6.93 -10.70 -4.13
CA LEU A 87 6.84 -10.84 -2.68
C LEU A 87 8.23 -10.69 -2.06
N ILE A 88 8.39 -9.70 -1.19
CA ILE A 88 9.66 -9.45 -0.51
C ILE A 88 9.50 -9.30 1.00
N LYS A 89 10.61 -9.55 1.71
CA LYS A 89 10.78 -9.20 3.11
C LYS A 89 11.76 -8.04 3.23
N VAL A 90 11.35 -7.02 3.95
CA VAL A 90 12.15 -5.84 4.26
C VAL A 90 12.37 -5.80 5.77
N LYS A 91 13.62 -5.73 6.22
CA LYS A 91 13.94 -5.67 7.66
C LYS A 91 14.30 -4.25 8.05
N ILE A 92 13.57 -3.66 8.99
CA ILE A 92 13.73 -2.29 9.47
C ILE A 92 14.39 -2.28 10.84
N ASN A 93 15.67 -1.92 10.91
CA ASN A 93 16.41 -1.85 12.16
C ASN A 93 16.49 -0.40 12.68
N GLY A 94 16.47 -0.23 14.00
CA GLY A 94 16.74 1.06 14.64
C GLY A 94 15.59 2.07 14.58
N ALA A 95 14.37 1.64 14.24
CA ALA A 95 13.16 2.46 14.27
C ALA A 95 12.15 1.91 15.28
N GLU A 96 11.40 2.79 15.94
CA GLU A 96 10.33 2.44 16.87
C GLU A 96 9.14 1.81 16.15
N LYS A 97 8.22 1.19 16.90
CA LYS A 97 7.09 0.44 16.31
C LYS A 97 6.23 1.33 15.40
N GLU A 98 5.94 2.54 15.86
CA GLU A 98 5.11 3.53 15.15
C GLU A 98 5.81 4.00 13.87
N ASP A 99 7.10 4.33 13.95
CA ASP A 99 7.90 4.75 12.79
C ASP A 99 8.00 3.63 11.74
N ARG A 100 8.15 2.37 12.17
CA ARG A 100 8.16 1.23 11.25
C ARG A 100 6.85 1.11 10.46
N ILE A 101 5.71 1.41 11.08
CA ILE A 101 4.41 1.37 10.41
C ILE A 101 4.33 2.50 9.39
N ILE A 102 4.74 3.71 9.76
CA ILE A 102 4.76 4.88 8.87
C ILE A 102 5.67 4.62 7.66
N MET A 103 6.91 4.18 7.89
CA MET A 103 7.86 3.86 6.80
C MET A 103 7.35 2.75 5.88
N ALA A 104 6.71 1.72 6.44
CA ALA A 104 6.13 0.64 5.64
C ALA A 104 4.96 1.13 4.77
N ASP A 105 4.11 2.01 5.32
CA ASP A 105 2.98 2.60 4.61
C ASP A 105 3.47 3.53 3.49
N GLU A 106 4.44 4.40 3.78
CA GLU A 106 5.09 5.27 2.79
C GLU A 106 5.72 4.47 1.64
N LEU A 107 6.45 3.39 1.95
CA LEU A 107 6.99 2.48 0.93
C LEU A 107 5.89 1.83 0.08
N CYS A 108 4.81 1.38 0.72
CA CYS A 108 3.67 0.77 0.00
C CYS A 108 3.03 1.78 -0.96
N GLN A 109 2.82 3.02 -0.50
CA GLN A 109 2.25 4.10 -1.30
C GLN A 109 3.16 4.47 -2.48
N GLN A 110 4.45 4.65 -2.24
CA GLN A 110 5.43 5.03 -3.27
C GLN A 110 5.63 3.95 -4.33
N LEU A 111 5.61 2.68 -3.92
CA LEU A 111 5.94 1.55 -4.79
C LEU A 111 4.71 0.83 -5.35
N HIS A 112 3.51 1.33 -5.04
CA HIS A 112 2.23 0.67 -5.36
C HIS A 112 2.22 -0.80 -4.92
N ALA A 113 2.71 -1.04 -3.71
CA ALA A 113 2.77 -2.36 -3.09
C ALA A 113 1.74 -2.48 -1.97
N GLU A 114 1.35 -3.70 -1.63
CA GLU A 114 0.48 -4.00 -0.50
C GLU A 114 1.27 -4.55 0.69
N LEU A 115 0.93 -4.04 1.88
CA LEU A 115 1.39 -4.56 3.15
C LEU A 115 0.64 -5.85 3.53
N ILE A 116 1.35 -6.98 3.46
CA ILE A 116 0.79 -8.30 3.78
C ILE A 116 0.80 -8.54 5.29
N GLN A 117 1.95 -8.29 5.94
CA GLN A 117 2.14 -8.49 7.37
C GLN A 117 3.39 -7.79 7.87
N MET A 118 3.38 -7.40 9.14
CA MET A 118 4.59 -7.03 9.87
C MET A 118 4.84 -8.05 11.00
N ILE A 119 6.08 -8.51 11.13
CA ILE A 119 6.52 -9.45 12.16
C ILE A 119 7.74 -8.83 12.85
N GLY A 120 7.51 -8.22 14.03
CA GLY A 120 8.56 -7.52 14.77
C GLY A 120 9.14 -6.35 13.99
N ASN A 121 10.37 -6.52 13.49
CA ASN A 121 11.09 -5.55 12.67
C ASN A 121 11.10 -5.91 11.17
N THR A 122 10.43 -6.98 10.77
CA THR A 122 10.36 -7.41 9.36
C THR A 122 8.99 -7.10 8.79
N VAL A 123 8.97 -6.51 7.60
CA VAL A 123 7.81 -6.11 6.83
C VAL A 123 7.71 -7.02 5.61
N ILE A 124 6.52 -7.55 5.35
CA ILE A 124 6.22 -8.40 4.20
C ILE A 124 5.38 -7.56 3.23
N MET A 125 5.94 -7.31 2.05
CA MET A 125 5.33 -6.48 1.01
C MET A 125 5.13 -7.30 -0.25
N TYR A 126 4.00 -7.07 -0.92
CA TYR A 126 3.65 -7.74 -2.16
C TYR A 126 3.24 -6.73 -3.22
N ARG A 127 3.76 -6.88 -4.43
CA ARG A 127 3.31 -6.16 -5.61
C ARG A 127 3.12 -7.17 -6.73
N LYS A 128 1.89 -7.26 -7.24
CA LYS A 128 1.59 -8.06 -8.42
C LYS A 128 2.31 -7.44 -9.62
N ASN A 129 3.14 -8.21 -10.31
CA ASN A 129 3.74 -7.79 -11.56
C ASN A 129 2.86 -8.28 -12.71
N GLU A 130 2.27 -7.35 -13.46
CA GLU A 130 1.40 -7.67 -14.61
C GLU A 130 2.20 -8.32 -15.76
N GLU A 131 3.50 -8.07 -15.85
CA GLU A 131 4.35 -8.55 -16.95
C GLU A 131 4.83 -9.99 -16.79
N LYS A 132 4.81 -10.54 -15.57
CA LYS A 132 5.38 -11.88 -15.28
C LYS A 132 4.45 -13.05 -15.60
N HIS A 133 3.24 -12.79 -16.07
CA HIS A 133 2.19 -13.79 -16.33
C HIS A 133 1.98 -14.14 -17.81
N LYS A 134 3.01 -14.00 -18.66
CA LYS A 134 2.97 -14.49 -20.05
C LYS A 134 3.73 -15.79 -20.23
#